data_AF-A0A7Y2ZDY8-F1
#
_entry.id   AF-A0A7Y2ZDY8-F1
#
_cell.length_a   1.000
_cell.length_b   1.000
_cell.length_c   1.000
_cell.angle_alpha   90.00
_cell.angle_beta   90.00
_cell.angle_gamma   90.00
#
_symmetry.space_group_name_H-M   'P 1'
#
loop_
_entity.id
_entity.type
_entity.pdbx_description
1 polymer ?
#
loop_
_entity_poly.entity_id
_entity_poly.type
_entity_poly.pdbx_seq_one_letter_code
_entity_poly.pdbx_strand_id
1 'polypeptide(L)'
;MKSDILRELARERLPRAVYDYYVGGADDETTVRANREAWAALELRPRVLVDVSEADASVELLGHRLRSPVALAPTAFHRLAHDDGEIATARGAGGRLMVASSLSTVPIEEIVGAASGPVWLQLYVFRDRELSAALVRRAEAAGCVGLCLTVDVPVVGNRERDVANHFVLPDSMEMANFSGLLQSEMPMAGGSGLAHYIADQFDASLDWGAIEWLRGVTRLPVIVKGIQHPDDGRRAVQAGVDAIVVSNHGGRQLDGAQATACMLPDVVAAVEGRLPVLVDGGLR
;
A
#
# COMPACT_ATOMS: atom_id res chain seq x y z
N MET A 1 -2.11 -22.59 0.44
CA MET A 1 -0.89 -22.75 -0.38
C MET A 1 0.16 -21.82 0.17
N LYS A 2 1.40 -22.27 0.38
CA LYS A 2 2.48 -21.43 0.92
C LYS A 2 2.81 -20.31 -0.08
N SER A 3 3.16 -19.13 0.42
CA SER A 3 3.45 -17.94 -0.40
C SER A 3 4.64 -18.15 -1.37
N ASP A 4 5.63 -18.95 -0.99
CA ASP A 4 6.75 -19.30 -1.88
C ASP A 4 6.32 -20.09 -3.12
N ILE A 5 5.36 -21.02 -2.99
CA ILE A 5 4.82 -21.79 -4.13
C ILE A 5 4.13 -20.85 -5.13
N LEU A 6 3.34 -19.90 -4.62
CA LEU A 6 2.70 -18.89 -5.46
C LEU A 6 3.73 -18.02 -6.18
N ARG A 7 4.85 -17.68 -5.53
CA ARG A 7 5.92 -16.88 -6.13
C ARG A 7 6.64 -17.63 -7.25
N GLU A 8 6.86 -18.93 -7.11
CA GLU A 8 7.43 -19.78 -8.16
C GLU A 8 6.50 -19.88 -9.36
N LEU A 9 5.21 -20.17 -9.13
CA LEU A 9 4.20 -20.20 -10.19
C LEU A 9 4.08 -18.85 -10.91
N ALA A 10 4.14 -17.74 -10.19
CA ALA A 10 4.15 -16.40 -10.79
C ALA A 10 5.38 -16.18 -11.66
N ARG A 11 6.56 -16.67 -11.24
CA ARG A 11 7.81 -16.58 -12.03
C ARG A 11 7.73 -17.33 -13.35
N GLU A 12 7.07 -18.50 -13.34
CA GLU A 12 6.90 -19.33 -14.53
C GLU A 12 5.87 -18.76 -15.51
N ARG A 13 4.86 -18.03 -15.01
CA ARG A 13 3.71 -17.59 -15.80
C ARG A 13 3.79 -16.14 -16.27
N LEU A 14 4.45 -15.27 -15.52
CA LEU A 14 4.51 -13.85 -15.85
C LEU A 14 5.67 -13.55 -16.81
N PRO A 15 5.50 -12.59 -17.74
CA PRO A 15 6.63 -12.03 -18.46
C PRO A 15 7.69 -11.53 -17.47
N ARG A 16 8.97 -11.70 -17.80
CA ARG A 16 10.08 -11.37 -16.90
C ARG A 16 10.00 -9.94 -16.36
N ALA A 17 9.75 -8.96 -17.24
CA ALA A 17 9.64 -7.55 -16.84
C ALA A 17 8.50 -7.30 -15.83
N VAL A 18 7.37 -7.99 -15.98
CA VAL A 18 6.24 -7.92 -15.04
C VAL A 18 6.57 -8.60 -13.72
N TYR A 19 7.18 -9.79 -13.77
CA TYR A 19 7.61 -10.49 -12.55
C TYR A 19 8.59 -9.62 -11.75
N ASP A 20 9.64 -9.12 -12.42
CA ASP A 20 10.67 -8.28 -11.82
C ASP A 20 10.10 -6.96 -11.27
N TYR A 21 9.10 -6.36 -11.93
CA TYR A 21 8.39 -5.19 -11.41
C TYR A 21 7.72 -5.44 -10.05
N TYR A 22 7.10 -6.60 -9.86
CA TYR A 22 6.43 -6.93 -8.59
C TYR A 22 7.41 -7.38 -7.51
N VAL A 23 8.44 -8.14 -7.87
CA VAL A 23 9.34 -8.73 -6.88
C VAL A 23 10.57 -7.89 -6.56
N GLY A 24 10.93 -6.95 -7.43
CA GLY A 24 12.12 -6.12 -7.33
C GLY A 24 12.06 -5.12 -6.18
N GLY A 25 13.21 -4.87 -5.56
CA GLY A 25 13.44 -3.84 -4.54
C GLY A 25 14.15 -2.61 -5.11
N ALA A 26 14.51 -1.70 -4.20
CA ALA A 26 15.45 -0.63 -4.50
C ALA A 26 16.90 -1.15 -4.47
N ASP A 27 17.73 -0.64 -5.38
CA ASP A 27 19.19 -0.82 -5.42
C ASP A 27 19.61 -2.30 -5.26
N ASP A 28 20.44 -2.60 -4.26
CA ASP A 28 20.98 -3.95 -3.97
C ASP A 28 19.96 -4.90 -3.31
N GLU A 29 18.72 -4.45 -3.13
CA GLU A 29 17.60 -5.18 -2.53
C GLU A 29 17.90 -5.74 -1.13
N THR A 30 18.79 -5.07 -0.38
CA THR A 30 19.18 -5.47 0.97
C THR A 30 18.00 -5.39 1.94
N THR A 31 17.18 -4.35 1.86
CA THR A 31 15.97 -4.15 2.67
C THR A 31 14.90 -5.19 2.36
N VAL A 32 14.73 -5.58 1.08
CA VAL A 32 13.76 -6.63 0.68
C VAL A 32 14.10 -7.95 1.37
N ARG A 33 15.38 -8.33 1.36
CA ARG A 33 15.88 -9.53 2.03
C ARG A 33 15.75 -9.41 3.56
N ALA A 34 16.20 -8.30 4.14
CA ALA A 34 16.16 -8.05 5.58
C ALA A 34 14.72 -8.10 6.13
N ASN A 35 13.73 -7.55 5.41
CA ASN A 35 12.32 -7.66 5.77
C ASN A 35 11.87 -9.11 5.96
N ARG A 36 12.22 -10.00 5.03
CA ARG A 36 11.85 -11.42 5.12
C ARG A 36 12.57 -12.11 6.28
N GLU A 37 13.88 -11.88 6.37
CA GLU A 37 14.73 -12.54 7.38
C GLU A 37 14.33 -12.15 8.80
N ALA A 38 14.03 -10.87 9.05
CA ALA A 38 13.68 -10.39 10.38
C ALA A 38 12.36 -10.99 10.91
N TRP A 39 11.33 -11.10 10.06
CA TRP A 39 10.08 -11.78 10.45
C TRP A 39 10.28 -13.28 10.67
N ALA A 40 11.11 -13.93 9.85
CA ALA A 40 11.40 -15.36 9.97
C ALA A 40 12.26 -15.70 11.21
N ALA A 41 13.05 -14.74 11.70
CA ALA A 41 13.88 -14.90 12.90
C ALA A 41 13.08 -14.82 14.21
N LEU A 42 11.81 -14.41 14.18
CA LEU A 42 10.97 -14.36 15.38
C LEU A 42 10.58 -15.77 15.85
N GLU A 43 11.02 -16.12 17.05
CA GLU A 43 10.64 -17.39 17.68
C GLU A 43 9.36 -17.23 18.52
N LEU A 44 8.45 -18.19 18.38
CA LEU A 44 7.23 -18.23 19.18
C LEU A 44 7.46 -19.05 20.46
N ARG A 45 6.95 -18.54 21.58
CA ARG A 45 6.90 -19.26 22.86
C ARG A 45 5.46 -19.71 23.13
N PRO A 46 5.06 -20.92 22.69
CA PRO A 46 3.68 -21.37 22.84
C PRO A 46 3.33 -21.56 24.32
N ARG A 47 2.11 -21.19 24.69
CA ARG A 47 1.52 -21.55 25.98
C ARG A 47 0.79 -22.89 25.83
N VAL A 48 1.04 -23.82 26.74
CA VAL A 48 0.42 -25.15 26.73
C VAL A 48 -0.83 -25.19 27.62
N LEU A 49 -1.70 -26.18 27.41
CA LEU A 49 -2.95 -26.37 28.17
C LEU A 49 -3.91 -25.16 28.14
N VAL A 50 -3.94 -24.46 27.00
CA VAL A 50 -4.94 -23.42 26.71
C VAL A 50 -6.03 -24.05 25.85
N ASP A 51 -7.29 -23.87 26.24
CA ASP A 51 -8.42 -24.31 25.42
C ASP A 51 -8.49 -23.44 24.15
N VAL A 52 -8.36 -24.10 23.00
CA VAL A 52 -8.40 -23.50 21.66
C VAL A 52 -9.43 -24.19 20.78
N SER A 53 -10.44 -24.86 21.37
CA SER A 53 -11.54 -25.47 20.60
C SER A 53 -12.33 -24.44 19.79
N GLU A 54 -12.37 -23.20 20.27
CA GLU A 54 -12.92 -22.04 19.57
C GLU A 54 -11.87 -20.92 19.53
N ALA A 55 -11.32 -20.65 18.34
CA ALA A 55 -10.36 -19.57 18.13
C ALA A 55 -11.00 -18.46 17.26
N ASP A 56 -11.20 -17.29 17.86
CA ASP A 56 -11.66 -16.10 17.15
C ASP A 56 -10.46 -15.20 16.80
N ALA A 57 -10.16 -15.09 15.51
CA ALA A 57 -9.12 -14.19 15.00
C ALA A 57 -9.67 -12.81 14.62
N SER A 58 -10.97 -12.55 14.78
CA SER A 58 -11.56 -11.28 14.39
C SER A 58 -11.04 -10.11 15.21
N VAL A 59 -10.95 -8.94 14.56
CA VAL A 59 -10.47 -7.70 15.18
C VAL A 59 -11.36 -6.54 14.77
N GLU A 60 -11.46 -5.53 15.62
CA GLU A 60 -12.07 -4.25 15.28
C GLU A 60 -10.99 -3.28 14.82
N LEU A 61 -11.17 -2.67 13.64
CA LEU A 61 -10.26 -1.67 13.11
C LEU A 61 -11.07 -0.50 12.56
N LEU A 62 -10.91 0.68 13.18
CA LEU A 62 -11.55 1.94 12.75
C LEU A 62 -13.07 1.80 12.52
N GLY A 63 -13.76 1.10 13.42
CA GLY A 63 -15.22 0.89 13.35
C GLY A 63 -15.67 -0.27 12.48
N HIS A 64 -14.75 -1.08 11.94
CA HIS A 64 -15.07 -2.25 11.13
C HIS A 64 -14.55 -3.54 11.77
N ARG A 65 -15.43 -4.53 11.91
CA ARG A 65 -15.05 -5.88 12.28
C ARG A 65 -14.45 -6.62 11.10
N LEU A 66 -13.18 -6.98 11.21
CA LEU A 66 -12.45 -7.79 10.24
C LEU A 66 -12.43 -9.25 10.67
N ARG A 67 -12.46 -10.17 9.71
CA ARG A 67 -12.38 -11.62 9.95
C ARG A 67 -11.06 -12.08 10.58
N SER A 68 -9.99 -11.33 10.36
CA SER A 68 -8.64 -11.61 10.86
C SER A 68 -7.79 -10.34 10.85
N PRO A 69 -6.68 -10.24 11.60
CA PRO A 69 -5.74 -9.11 11.55
C PRO A 69 -4.83 -9.14 10.31
N VAL A 70 -5.39 -9.55 9.17
CA VAL A 70 -4.69 -9.64 7.88
C VAL A 70 -5.46 -8.78 6.89
N ALA A 71 -4.76 -7.87 6.23
CA ALA A 71 -5.28 -6.98 5.21
C ALA A 71 -4.45 -7.12 3.93
N LEU A 72 -5.01 -6.67 2.80
CA LEU A 72 -4.31 -6.63 1.53
C LEU A 72 -3.70 -5.24 1.36
N ALA A 73 -2.37 -5.17 1.35
CA ALA A 73 -1.60 -3.93 1.14
C ALA A 73 -1.78 -3.39 -0.29
N PRO A 74 -1.61 -2.08 -0.51
CA PRO A 74 -1.75 -1.50 -1.84
C PRO A 74 -0.60 -1.91 -2.74
N THR A 75 -0.94 -2.53 -3.86
CA THR A 75 -0.04 -2.83 -4.97
C THR A 75 -0.66 -2.32 -6.26
N ALA A 76 0.14 -1.72 -7.14
CA ALA A 76 -0.36 -1.11 -8.37
C ALA A 76 -0.45 -2.12 -9.53
N PHE A 77 -1.32 -1.82 -10.49
CA PHE A 77 -1.43 -2.51 -11.79
C PHE A 77 -1.69 -4.02 -11.73
N HIS A 78 -2.73 -4.48 -11.03
CA HIS A 78 -2.98 -5.94 -10.88
C HIS A 78 -3.25 -6.62 -12.22
N ARG A 79 -3.74 -5.89 -13.24
CA ARG A 79 -3.95 -6.43 -14.58
C ARG A 79 -2.67 -6.83 -15.33
N LEU A 80 -1.48 -6.47 -14.83
CA LEU A 80 -0.25 -7.06 -15.36
C LEU A 80 -0.12 -8.54 -14.96
N ALA A 81 -0.69 -8.93 -13.81
CA ALA A 81 -0.61 -10.30 -13.30
C ALA A 81 -1.74 -11.20 -13.80
N HIS A 82 -2.94 -10.65 -13.97
CA HIS A 82 -4.14 -11.39 -14.37
C HIS A 82 -5.23 -10.44 -14.89
N ASP A 83 -5.98 -10.82 -15.92
CA ASP A 83 -6.98 -9.93 -16.57
C ASP A 83 -8.06 -9.39 -15.62
N ASP A 84 -8.49 -10.21 -14.66
CA ASP A 84 -9.46 -9.78 -13.61
C ASP A 84 -8.88 -8.73 -12.65
N GLY A 85 -7.55 -8.56 -12.58
CA GLY A 85 -6.87 -7.52 -11.82
C GLY A 85 -7.37 -7.33 -10.39
N GLU A 86 -7.63 -6.07 -10.02
CA GLU A 86 -8.07 -5.68 -8.69
C GLU A 86 -9.44 -6.25 -8.31
N ILE A 87 -10.29 -6.63 -9.27
CA ILE A 87 -11.58 -7.28 -9.01
C ILE A 87 -11.38 -8.67 -8.42
N ALA A 88 -10.43 -9.45 -8.96
CA ALA A 88 -10.07 -10.74 -8.39
C ALA A 88 -9.51 -10.58 -6.97
N THR A 89 -8.70 -9.54 -6.74
CA THR A 89 -8.16 -9.21 -5.41
C THR A 89 -9.27 -8.86 -4.42
N ALA A 90 -10.21 -7.99 -4.80
CA ALA A 90 -11.33 -7.57 -3.96
C ALA A 90 -12.24 -8.74 -3.56
N ARG A 91 -12.55 -9.63 -4.51
CA ARG A 91 -13.31 -10.87 -4.24
C ARG A 91 -12.52 -11.83 -3.35
N GLY A 92 -11.23 -11.98 -3.63
CA GLY A 92 -10.30 -12.86 -2.90
C GLY A 92 -10.01 -12.41 -1.47
N ALA A 93 -10.21 -11.13 -1.13
CA ALA A 93 -10.02 -10.61 0.23
C ALA A 93 -10.91 -11.32 1.26
N GLY A 94 -12.11 -11.76 0.86
CA GLY A 94 -13.00 -12.61 1.65
C GLY A 94 -13.35 -12.00 3.03
N GLY A 95 -13.84 -10.76 3.02
CA GLY A 95 -14.23 -9.99 4.21
C GLY A 95 -13.08 -9.32 4.96
N ARG A 96 -11.86 -9.36 4.43
CA ARG A 96 -10.71 -8.60 4.96
C ARG A 96 -10.67 -7.20 4.36
N LEU A 97 -9.95 -6.32 5.05
CA LEU A 97 -9.60 -5.01 4.51
C LEU A 97 -8.75 -5.15 3.25
N MET A 98 -9.13 -4.44 2.20
CA MET A 98 -8.29 -4.20 1.03
C MET A 98 -7.89 -2.72 0.99
N VAL A 99 -6.61 -2.44 0.88
CA VAL A 99 -6.12 -1.10 0.57
C VAL A 99 -5.85 -1.04 -0.94
N ALA A 100 -6.71 -0.36 -1.69
CA ALA A 100 -6.60 -0.22 -3.14
C ALA A 100 -5.57 0.86 -3.50
N SER A 101 -4.75 0.64 -4.53
CA SER A 101 -3.76 1.62 -4.98
C SER A 101 -4.43 2.81 -5.68
N SER A 102 -3.91 4.03 -5.52
CA SER A 102 -4.27 5.14 -6.43
C SER A 102 -3.99 4.78 -7.88
N LEU A 103 -2.94 3.99 -8.13
CA LEU A 103 -2.48 3.55 -9.46
C LEU A 103 -3.11 2.19 -9.86
N SER A 104 -4.38 1.95 -9.49
CA SER A 104 -5.09 0.72 -9.86
C SER A 104 -5.47 0.69 -11.34
N THR A 105 -5.48 -0.51 -11.92
CA THR A 105 -5.92 -0.75 -13.31
C THR A 105 -7.44 -0.86 -13.49
N VAL A 106 -8.16 -0.75 -12.38
CA VAL A 106 -9.62 -0.81 -12.29
C VAL A 106 -10.10 0.39 -11.48
N PRO A 107 -11.22 1.04 -11.87
CA PRO A 107 -11.80 2.14 -11.11
C PRO A 107 -12.13 1.75 -9.67
N ILE A 108 -11.90 2.65 -8.71
CA ILE A 108 -12.18 2.41 -7.29
C ILE A 108 -13.64 2.01 -7.04
N GLU A 109 -14.59 2.52 -7.83
CA GLU A 109 -16.01 2.17 -7.74
C GLU A 109 -16.26 0.67 -7.99
N GLU A 110 -15.59 0.11 -9.00
CA GLU A 110 -15.73 -1.31 -9.33
C GLU A 110 -15.03 -2.20 -8.30
N ILE A 111 -13.88 -1.74 -7.75
CA ILE A 111 -13.17 -2.44 -6.67
C ILE A 111 -14.06 -2.51 -5.42
N VAL A 112 -14.65 -1.38 -5.01
CA VAL A 112 -15.57 -1.35 -3.86
C VAL A 112 -16.79 -2.24 -4.11
N GLY A 113 -17.39 -2.17 -5.31
CA GLY A 113 -18.55 -2.99 -5.67
C GLY A 113 -18.27 -4.50 -5.68
N ALA A 114 -17.03 -4.92 -5.91
CA ALA A 114 -16.62 -6.33 -5.90
C ALA A 114 -16.14 -6.83 -4.52
N ALA A 115 -15.83 -5.92 -3.59
CA ALA A 115 -15.29 -6.27 -2.28
C ALA A 115 -16.40 -6.77 -1.33
N SER A 116 -16.03 -7.72 -0.46
CA SER A 116 -16.88 -8.23 0.62
C SER A 116 -16.52 -7.66 2.00
N GLY A 117 -15.47 -6.86 2.08
CA GLY A 117 -14.97 -6.20 3.28
C GLY A 117 -14.70 -4.72 3.03
N PRO A 118 -14.20 -3.98 4.03
CA PRO A 118 -13.90 -2.57 3.88
C PRO A 118 -12.78 -2.34 2.85
N VAL A 119 -12.88 -1.22 2.14
CA VAL A 119 -11.87 -0.77 1.17
C VAL A 119 -11.34 0.59 1.61
N TRP A 120 -10.02 0.70 1.70
CA TRP A 120 -9.33 1.99 1.82
C TRP A 120 -8.71 2.36 0.49
N LEU A 121 -8.66 3.64 0.16
CA LEU A 121 -7.84 4.13 -0.95
C LEU A 121 -6.45 4.51 -0.44
N GLN A 122 -5.40 3.91 -0.98
CA GLN A 122 -4.05 4.43 -0.84
C GLN A 122 -3.90 5.70 -1.69
N LEU A 123 -3.37 6.76 -1.10
CA LEU A 123 -3.26 8.08 -1.71
C LEU A 123 -1.80 8.55 -1.75
N TYR A 124 -1.40 9.07 -2.91
CA TYR A 124 -0.27 9.98 -3.05
C TYR A 124 -0.79 11.42 -3.10
N VAL A 125 -0.04 12.36 -2.54
CA VAL A 125 -0.34 13.78 -2.70
C VAL A 125 0.44 14.31 -3.89
N PHE A 126 -0.31 14.78 -4.88
CA PHE A 126 0.21 15.37 -6.10
C PHE A 126 0.47 16.86 -5.92
N ARG A 127 1.40 17.42 -6.71
CA ARG A 127 1.67 18.86 -6.80
C ARG A 127 0.38 19.64 -7.09
N ASP A 128 -0.44 19.10 -7.98
CA ASP A 128 -1.83 19.52 -8.11
C ASP A 128 -2.67 18.96 -6.95
N ARG A 129 -2.93 19.83 -5.96
CA ARG A 129 -3.78 19.50 -4.82
C ARG A 129 -5.23 19.25 -5.20
N GLU A 130 -5.71 19.83 -6.30
CA GLU A 130 -7.08 19.59 -6.75
C GLU A 130 -7.24 18.19 -7.34
N LEU A 131 -6.23 17.69 -8.07
CA LEU A 131 -6.20 16.28 -8.50
C LEU A 131 -6.29 15.32 -7.30
N SER A 132 -5.50 15.61 -6.25
CA SER A 132 -5.51 14.82 -5.01
C SER A 132 -6.87 14.89 -4.32
N ALA A 133 -7.48 16.08 -4.22
CA ALA A 133 -8.80 16.26 -3.63
C ALA A 133 -9.91 15.58 -4.47
N ALA A 134 -9.77 15.57 -5.80
CA ALA A 134 -10.71 14.88 -6.68
C ALA A 134 -10.68 13.36 -6.50
N LEU A 135 -9.49 12.77 -6.35
CA LEU A 135 -9.34 11.34 -6.00
C LEU A 135 -9.98 11.02 -4.65
N VAL A 136 -9.78 11.89 -3.66
CA VAL A 136 -10.41 11.75 -2.33
C VAL A 136 -11.93 11.74 -2.43
N ARG A 137 -12.52 12.74 -3.12
CA ARG A 137 -13.98 12.81 -3.30
C ARG A 137 -14.52 11.61 -4.08
N ARG A 138 -13.77 11.13 -5.08
CA ARG A 138 -14.11 9.93 -5.84
C ARG A 138 -14.12 8.68 -4.94
N ALA A 139 -13.12 8.52 -4.09
CA ALA A 139 -13.05 7.42 -3.13
C ALA A 139 -14.21 7.43 -2.12
N GLU A 140 -14.53 8.62 -1.57
CA GLU A 140 -15.68 8.80 -0.69
C GLU A 140 -17.00 8.43 -1.38
N ALA A 141 -17.22 8.93 -2.60
CA ALA A 141 -18.42 8.63 -3.38
C ALA A 141 -18.53 7.14 -3.75
N ALA A 142 -17.40 6.48 -3.98
CA ALA A 142 -17.33 5.04 -4.26
C ALA A 142 -17.65 4.17 -3.04
N GLY A 143 -17.61 4.72 -1.82
CA GLY A 143 -17.85 3.99 -0.58
C GLY A 143 -16.57 3.46 0.09
N CYS A 144 -15.40 4.03 -0.22
CA CYS A 144 -14.20 3.77 0.58
C CYS A 144 -14.42 4.24 2.03
N VAL A 145 -13.82 3.53 2.98
CA VAL A 145 -13.98 3.80 4.42
C VAL A 145 -12.70 4.28 5.10
N GLY A 146 -11.70 4.68 4.31
CA GLY A 146 -10.42 5.19 4.82
C GLY A 146 -9.49 5.63 3.71
N LEU A 147 -8.58 6.54 4.05
CA LEU A 147 -7.53 7.06 3.17
C LEU A 147 -6.17 6.70 3.74
N CYS A 148 -5.40 5.89 3.01
CA CYS A 148 -4.06 5.47 3.38
C CYS A 148 -3.02 6.35 2.68
N LEU A 149 -2.68 7.47 3.31
CA LEU A 149 -1.69 8.42 2.81
C LEU A 149 -0.29 7.80 2.84
N THR A 150 0.36 7.70 1.69
CA THR A 150 1.74 7.24 1.58
C THR A 150 2.72 8.41 1.73
N VAL A 151 3.63 8.31 2.70
CA VAL A 151 4.59 9.39 3.03
C VAL A 151 6.06 9.00 2.78
N ASP A 152 6.32 7.77 2.34
CA ASP A 152 7.67 7.24 2.10
C ASP A 152 8.13 7.30 0.62
N VAL A 153 7.39 8.04 -0.22
CA VAL A 153 7.68 8.21 -1.67
C VAL A 153 7.71 9.69 -2.10
N PRO A 154 8.57 10.53 -1.51
CA PRO A 154 8.78 11.89 -2.04
C PRO A 154 9.46 11.85 -3.42
N VAL A 155 10.28 10.82 -3.65
CA VAL A 155 10.89 10.45 -4.93
C VAL A 155 10.80 8.94 -5.06
N VAL A 156 10.57 8.43 -6.27
CA VAL A 156 10.48 6.99 -6.52
C VAL A 156 11.85 6.33 -6.34
N GLY A 157 11.88 5.17 -5.66
CA GLY A 157 13.10 4.41 -5.44
C GLY A 157 13.70 3.88 -6.75
N ASN A 158 15.03 3.73 -6.76
CA ASN A 158 15.78 3.21 -7.90
C ASN A 158 15.63 1.69 -7.98
N ARG A 159 14.71 1.22 -8.83
CA ARG A 159 14.45 -0.21 -9.05
C ARG A 159 15.23 -0.70 -10.27
N GLU A 160 16.46 -1.16 -10.07
CA GLU A 160 17.38 -1.48 -11.16
C GLU A 160 16.84 -2.56 -12.12
N ARG A 161 16.03 -3.50 -11.61
CA ARG A 161 15.38 -4.50 -12.47
C ARG A 161 14.39 -3.88 -13.45
N ASP A 162 13.66 -2.85 -13.03
CA ASP A 162 12.72 -2.13 -13.90
C ASP A 162 13.50 -1.37 -14.99
N VAL A 163 14.62 -0.75 -14.61
CA VAL A 163 15.53 -0.06 -15.54
C VAL A 163 16.13 -1.04 -16.55
N ALA A 164 16.68 -2.17 -16.09
CA ALA A 164 17.31 -3.18 -16.93
C ALA A 164 16.33 -3.86 -17.89
N ASN A 165 15.06 -4.01 -17.48
CA ASN A 165 14.00 -4.57 -18.32
C ASN A 165 13.32 -3.51 -19.19
N HIS A 166 13.71 -2.23 -19.09
CA HIS A 166 12.99 -1.10 -19.68
C HIS A 166 11.49 -1.19 -19.42
N PHE A 167 11.12 -1.43 -18.17
CA PHE A 167 9.74 -1.71 -17.79
C PHE A 167 8.80 -0.60 -18.25
N VAL A 168 7.78 -0.98 -19.00
CA VAL A 168 6.71 -0.11 -19.48
C VAL A 168 5.36 -0.74 -19.22
N LEU A 169 4.35 0.07 -18.94
CA LEU A 169 2.97 -0.43 -18.95
C LEU A 169 2.55 -0.73 -20.40
N PRO A 170 1.67 -1.72 -20.63
CA PRO A 170 1.06 -1.90 -21.95
C PRO A 170 0.23 -0.67 -22.36
N ASP A 171 0.19 -0.32 -23.65
CA ASP A 171 -0.58 0.83 -24.15
C ASP A 171 -2.09 0.72 -23.87
N SER A 172 -2.60 -0.50 -23.77
CA SER A 172 -4.00 -0.78 -23.42
C SER A 172 -4.33 -0.58 -21.94
N MET A 173 -3.33 -0.29 -21.11
CA MET A 173 -3.47 -0.22 -19.67
C MET A 173 -3.57 1.23 -19.20
N GLU A 174 -4.62 1.51 -18.45
CA GLU A 174 -4.86 2.84 -17.86
C GLU A 174 -4.73 2.81 -16.34
N MET A 175 -4.41 3.96 -15.75
CA MET A 175 -4.63 4.20 -14.33
C MET A 175 -6.05 4.72 -14.13
N ALA A 176 -6.96 3.76 -13.94
CA ALA A 176 -8.39 3.98 -14.09
C ALA A 176 -8.98 5.04 -13.12
N ASN A 177 -8.36 5.24 -11.95
CA ASN A 177 -8.78 6.26 -10.99
C ASN A 177 -8.58 7.71 -11.50
N PHE A 178 -7.68 7.92 -12.45
CA PHE A 178 -7.40 9.24 -13.04
C PHE A 178 -8.22 9.53 -14.29
N SER A 179 -8.95 8.54 -14.81
CA SER A 179 -9.82 8.71 -15.97
C SER A 179 -10.84 9.82 -15.70
N GLY A 180 -10.88 10.83 -16.56
CA GLY A 180 -11.73 12.02 -16.44
C GLY A 180 -11.26 13.09 -15.44
N LEU A 181 -10.13 12.89 -14.74
CA LEU A 181 -9.60 13.85 -13.76
C LEU A 181 -8.40 14.66 -14.27
N LEU A 182 -7.66 14.14 -15.26
CA LEU A 182 -6.52 14.82 -15.84
C LEU A 182 -7.00 15.81 -16.92
N GLN A 183 -6.75 17.12 -16.72
CA GLN A 183 -7.25 18.21 -17.58
C GLN A 183 -6.37 18.54 -18.80
N SER A 184 -5.11 18.10 -18.83
CA SER A 184 -4.19 18.42 -19.93
C SER A 184 -4.01 17.23 -20.87
N GLU A 185 -3.83 17.53 -22.16
CA GLU A 185 -3.29 16.61 -23.16
C GLU A 185 -2.08 15.92 -22.57
N MET A 186 -2.31 14.68 -22.14
CA MET A 186 -1.27 13.75 -21.81
C MET A 186 -0.28 13.72 -22.98
N PRO A 187 1.04 13.79 -22.74
CA PRO A 187 1.98 13.38 -23.77
C PRO A 187 1.47 12.02 -24.27
N MET A 188 1.35 11.86 -25.59
CA MET A 188 1.08 10.58 -26.24
C MET A 188 2.25 9.64 -25.94
N ALA A 189 2.34 9.19 -24.71
CA ALA A 189 3.37 8.36 -24.16
C ALA A 189 2.63 7.21 -23.50
N GLY A 190 2.21 6.27 -24.34
CA GLY A 190 1.76 4.97 -23.88
C GLY A 190 2.83 4.34 -22.99
N GLY A 191 2.39 3.54 -22.02
CA GLY A 191 3.29 2.79 -21.16
C GLY A 191 4.04 3.58 -20.07
N SER A 192 5.37 3.45 -20.02
CA SER A 192 6.23 3.99 -18.95
C SER A 192 6.20 5.51 -18.82
N GLY A 193 5.91 6.23 -19.91
CA GLY A 193 5.82 7.68 -19.90
C GLY A 193 4.72 8.18 -18.97
N LEU A 194 3.58 7.50 -18.91
CA LEU A 194 2.48 7.84 -18.02
C LEU A 194 2.78 7.50 -16.55
N ALA A 195 3.38 6.34 -16.27
CA ALA A 195 3.74 5.97 -14.89
C ALA A 195 4.85 6.87 -14.31
N HIS A 196 5.85 7.20 -15.14
CA HIS A 196 6.91 8.15 -14.77
C HIS A 196 6.35 9.57 -14.62
N TYR A 197 5.49 10.01 -15.53
CA TYR A 197 4.82 11.31 -15.44
C TYR A 197 4.03 11.47 -14.14
N ILE A 198 3.22 10.48 -13.76
CA ILE A 198 2.44 10.53 -12.52
C ILE A 198 3.35 10.50 -11.29
N ALA A 199 4.42 9.71 -11.31
CA ALA A 199 5.43 9.74 -10.26
C ALA A 199 6.11 11.12 -10.13
N ASP A 200 6.40 11.78 -11.24
CA ASP A 200 6.97 13.13 -11.25
C ASP A 200 5.99 14.20 -10.73
N GLN A 201 4.69 13.90 -10.75
CA GLN A 201 3.66 14.75 -10.15
C GLN A 201 3.57 14.59 -8.63
N PHE A 202 4.26 13.64 -7.99
CA PHE A 202 4.28 13.57 -6.53
C PHE A 202 4.93 14.83 -5.95
N ASP A 203 4.35 15.32 -4.85
CA ASP A 203 4.87 16.49 -4.19
C ASP A 203 5.96 16.12 -3.18
N ALA A 204 7.21 16.29 -3.57
CA ALA A 204 8.37 16.07 -2.71
C ALA A 204 8.48 17.08 -1.55
N SER A 205 7.69 18.15 -1.55
CA SER A 205 7.65 19.13 -0.46
C SER A 205 6.63 18.79 0.65
N LEU A 206 5.99 17.63 0.55
CA LEU A 206 4.99 17.19 1.52
C LEU A 206 5.55 17.14 2.95
N ASP A 207 4.84 17.76 3.88
CA ASP A 207 5.15 17.74 5.30
C ASP A 207 3.92 17.31 6.12
N TRP A 208 4.03 17.36 7.46
CA TRP A 208 2.93 17.00 8.35
C TRP A 208 1.69 17.91 8.23
N GLY A 209 1.81 19.10 7.61
CA GLY A 209 0.67 19.96 7.26
C GLY A 209 -0.28 19.32 6.25
N ALA A 210 0.18 18.29 5.53
CA ALA A 210 -0.67 17.47 4.67
C ALA A 210 -1.84 16.82 5.41
N ILE A 211 -1.67 16.50 6.70
CA ILE A 211 -2.75 15.93 7.52
C ILE A 211 -3.85 16.95 7.73
N GLU A 212 -3.50 18.20 8.05
CA GLU A 212 -4.48 19.29 8.21
C GLU A 212 -5.22 19.55 6.89
N TRP A 213 -4.49 19.60 5.77
CA TRP A 213 -5.10 19.74 4.45
C TRP A 213 -6.06 18.59 4.13
N LEU A 214 -5.67 17.32 4.36
CA LEU A 214 -6.53 16.17 4.14
C LEU A 214 -7.81 16.24 4.96
N ARG A 215 -7.70 16.60 6.25
CA ARG A 215 -8.87 16.80 7.13
C ARG A 215 -9.80 17.92 6.65
N GLY A 216 -9.28 18.89 5.88
CA GLY A 216 -10.08 19.92 5.23
C GLY A 216 -10.87 19.44 4.02
N VAL A 217 -10.49 18.33 3.39
CA VAL A 217 -11.12 17.82 2.16
C VAL A 217 -11.86 16.48 2.32
N THR A 218 -11.72 15.80 3.46
CA THR A 218 -12.38 14.51 3.73
C THR A 218 -12.82 14.38 5.19
N ARG A 219 -13.82 13.52 5.42
CA ARG A 219 -14.17 13.02 6.76
C ARG A 219 -13.79 11.56 7.00
N LEU A 220 -13.24 10.89 5.99
CA LEU A 220 -12.77 9.53 6.15
C LEU A 220 -11.61 9.47 7.16
N PRO A 221 -11.43 8.32 7.81
CA PRO A 221 -10.24 8.06 8.59
C PRO A 221 -8.98 8.23 7.73
N VAL A 222 -7.97 8.93 8.26
CA VAL A 222 -6.68 9.16 7.63
C VAL A 222 -5.65 8.24 8.30
N ILE A 223 -5.06 7.36 7.50
CA ILE A 223 -4.03 6.40 7.89
C ILE A 223 -2.72 6.83 7.25
N VAL A 224 -1.65 6.95 8.02
CA VAL A 224 -0.32 7.32 7.49
C VAL A 224 0.52 6.07 7.29
N LYS A 225 0.89 5.78 6.04
CA LYS A 225 1.73 4.64 5.64
C LYS A 225 3.13 5.10 5.27
N GLY A 226 4.12 4.43 5.84
CA GLY A 226 5.54 4.72 5.62
C GLY A 226 6.27 5.18 6.89
N ILE A 227 5.66 4.97 8.06
CA ILE A 227 6.30 5.29 9.34
C ILE A 227 7.44 4.30 9.58
N GLN A 228 8.66 4.81 9.73
CA GLN A 228 9.85 4.00 9.96
C GLN A 228 10.56 4.36 11.27
N HIS A 229 10.28 5.55 11.83
CA HIS A 229 10.94 6.06 13.03
C HIS A 229 9.93 6.30 14.17
N PRO A 230 10.29 6.03 15.45
CA PRO A 230 9.40 6.26 16.59
C PRO A 230 8.96 7.73 16.73
N ASP A 231 9.82 8.69 16.38
CA ASP A 231 9.47 10.12 16.45
C ASP A 231 8.33 10.48 15.49
N ASP A 232 8.30 9.87 14.30
CA ASP A 232 7.19 10.03 13.35
C ASP A 232 5.92 9.35 13.85
N GLY A 233 6.04 8.25 14.60
CA GLY A 233 4.94 7.66 15.36
C GLY A 233 4.33 8.64 16.38
N ARG A 234 5.17 9.33 17.17
CA ARG A 234 4.70 10.37 18.10
C ARG A 234 4.06 11.54 17.35
N ARG A 235 4.65 11.93 16.22
CA ARG A 235 4.17 13.03 15.40
C ARG A 235 2.81 12.71 14.75
N ALA A 236 2.60 11.47 14.32
CA ALA A 236 1.32 10.98 13.82
C ALA A 236 0.21 11.11 14.88
N VAL A 237 0.51 10.75 16.14
CA VAL A 237 -0.44 10.96 17.24
C VAL A 237 -0.73 12.45 17.46
N GLN A 238 0.29 13.31 17.47
CA GLN A 238 0.12 14.76 17.63
C GLN A 238 -0.72 15.37 16.49
N ALA A 239 -0.55 14.87 15.27
CA ALA A 239 -1.31 15.29 14.09
C ALA A 239 -2.76 14.75 14.08
N GLY A 240 -3.11 13.86 15.01
CA GLY A 240 -4.46 13.32 15.15
C GLY A 240 -4.87 12.44 13.98
N VAL A 241 -3.96 11.63 13.44
CA VAL A 241 -4.30 10.61 12.41
C VAL A 241 -5.01 9.43 13.07
N ASP A 242 -5.80 8.67 12.30
CA ASP A 242 -6.65 7.62 12.85
C ASP A 242 -5.91 6.29 13.03
N ALA A 243 -4.89 6.02 12.21
CA ALA A 243 -3.99 4.88 12.34
C ALA A 243 -2.66 5.15 11.62
N ILE A 244 -1.67 4.28 11.85
CA ILE A 244 -0.41 4.29 11.10
C ILE A 244 -0.07 2.91 10.55
N VAL A 245 0.76 2.87 9.50
CA VAL A 245 1.36 1.65 8.96
C VAL A 245 2.88 1.79 9.01
N VAL A 246 3.51 0.91 9.78
CA VAL A 246 4.97 0.69 9.74
C VAL A 246 5.31 0.03 8.42
N SER A 247 6.02 0.75 7.56
CA SER A 247 6.24 0.39 6.15
C SER A 247 7.55 0.99 5.67
N ASN A 248 8.35 0.19 4.99
CA ASN A 248 9.47 0.67 4.15
C ASN A 248 9.16 0.47 2.66
N HIS A 249 7.86 0.55 2.32
CA HIS A 249 7.33 0.36 0.97
C HIS A 249 7.67 -1.02 0.36
N GLY A 250 7.79 -2.04 1.21
CA GLY A 250 8.23 -3.37 0.79
C GLY A 250 9.70 -3.44 0.37
N GLY A 251 10.55 -2.51 0.81
CA GLY A 251 11.96 -2.41 0.43
C GLY A 251 12.19 -1.82 -0.96
N ARG A 252 11.24 -1.03 -1.47
CA ARG A 252 11.25 -0.48 -2.85
C ARG A 252 11.61 1.00 -2.94
N GLN A 253 11.92 1.62 -1.80
CA GLN A 253 12.20 3.06 -1.71
C GLN A 253 13.65 3.32 -1.32
N LEU A 254 13.96 3.33 -0.02
CA LEU A 254 15.33 3.48 0.48
C LEU A 254 15.92 2.10 0.79
N ASP A 255 16.91 1.66 0.01
CA ASP A 255 17.66 0.45 0.36
C ASP A 255 18.64 0.71 1.52
N GLY A 256 18.88 -0.31 2.35
CA GLY A 256 19.56 -0.17 3.65
C GLY A 256 18.68 0.33 4.80
N ALA A 257 17.39 0.60 4.56
CA ALA A 257 16.42 0.83 5.62
C ALA A 257 16.24 -0.42 6.50
N GLN A 258 15.89 -0.20 7.77
CA GLN A 258 15.67 -1.30 8.71
C GLN A 258 14.46 -2.17 8.29
N ALA A 259 14.46 -3.44 8.70
CA ALA A 259 13.32 -4.32 8.48
C ALA A 259 12.10 -3.88 9.32
N THR A 260 10.89 -3.99 8.77
CA THR A 260 9.66 -3.54 9.48
C THR A 260 9.39 -4.30 10.77
N ALA A 261 9.79 -5.57 10.87
CA ALA A 261 9.73 -6.35 12.10
C ALA A 261 10.56 -5.72 13.24
N CYS A 262 11.68 -5.08 12.91
CA CYS A 262 12.56 -4.42 13.87
C CYS A 262 12.08 -3.00 14.22
N MET A 263 11.45 -2.30 13.27
CA MET A 263 10.89 -0.96 13.49
C MET A 263 9.62 -1.01 14.37
N LEU A 264 8.81 -2.06 14.21
CA LEU A 264 7.47 -2.14 14.79
C LEU A 264 7.42 -1.94 16.31
N PRO A 265 8.27 -2.59 17.14
CA PRO A 265 8.22 -2.43 18.60
C PRO A 265 8.45 -0.98 19.05
N ASP A 266 9.41 -0.29 18.44
CA ASP A 266 9.77 1.08 18.81
C ASP A 266 8.65 2.07 18.44
N VAL A 267 8.03 1.87 17.27
CA VAL A 267 6.88 2.68 16.84
C VAL A 267 5.65 2.41 17.72
N VAL A 268 5.37 1.15 18.05
CA VAL A 268 4.26 0.76 18.95
C VAL A 268 4.46 1.38 20.33
N ALA A 269 5.69 1.36 20.86
CA ALA A 269 6.02 2.00 22.13
C ALA A 269 5.82 3.53 22.06
N ALA A 270 6.19 4.16 20.95
CA ALA A 270 6.09 5.61 20.78
C ALA A 270 4.63 6.11 20.66
N VAL A 271 3.71 5.33 20.11
CA VAL A 271 2.29 5.74 20.01
C VAL A 271 1.51 5.56 21.32
N GLU A 272 2.02 4.75 22.26
CA GLU A 272 1.46 4.54 23.60
C GLU A 272 -0.02 4.10 23.57
N GLY A 273 -0.40 3.26 22.59
CA GLY A 273 -1.76 2.74 22.44
C GLY A 273 -2.82 3.77 22.04
N ARG A 274 -2.41 4.99 21.64
CA ARG A 274 -3.34 6.08 21.28
C ARG A 274 -3.98 5.93 19.91
N LEU A 275 -3.40 5.11 19.03
CA LEU A 275 -3.95 4.77 17.72
C LEU A 275 -3.55 3.34 17.32
N PRO A 276 -4.30 2.70 16.40
CA PRO A 276 -3.92 1.41 15.83
C PRO A 276 -2.63 1.50 15.00
N VAL A 277 -1.78 0.49 15.13
CA VAL A 277 -0.55 0.34 14.34
C VAL A 277 -0.66 -0.92 13.49
N LEU A 278 -0.56 -0.74 12.18
CA LEU A 278 -0.45 -1.81 11.19
C LEU A 278 1.01 -1.94 10.75
N VAL A 279 1.34 -3.04 10.07
CA VAL A 279 2.68 -3.28 9.52
C VAL A 279 2.59 -4.03 8.19
N ASP A 280 3.47 -3.69 7.25
CA ASP A 280 3.68 -4.44 6.01
C ASP A 280 5.17 -4.79 5.80
N GLY A 281 5.48 -5.46 4.68
CA GLY A 281 6.86 -5.85 4.32
C GLY A 281 7.30 -7.17 4.96
N GLY A 282 7.69 -8.15 4.14
CA GLY A 282 8.31 -9.41 4.60
C GLY A 282 7.39 -10.51 5.15
N LEU A 283 6.12 -10.21 5.48
CA LEU A 283 5.13 -11.19 5.97
C LEU A 283 4.77 -12.25 4.91
N ARG A 284 4.87 -13.54 5.24
CA ARG A 284 4.76 -14.66 4.26
C ARG A 284 4.12 -15.93 4.83
#